data_AF-A0A2M8WK30-F1
#
_entry.id   AF-A0A2M8WK30-F1
#
_cell.length_a   1.000
_cell.length_b   1.000
_cell.length_c   1.000
_cell.angle_alpha   90.00
_cell.angle_beta   90.00
_cell.angle_gamma   90.00
#
_symmetry.space_group_name_H-M   'P 1'
#
loop_
_entity.id
_entity.type
_entity.pdbx_description
1 polymer ?
#
loop_
_entity_poly.entity_id
_entity_poly.type
_entity_poly.pdbx_seq_one_letter_code
_entity_poly.pdbx_strand_id
1 'polypeptide(L)'
;MTTEIGKELRKLRIDEEERLLDMAARLEKSSAFISAVERGTKAPPQGFVDLVIKAYRLAGDAAASLHRAADRSRSNFTLEADSLLARDTAGLMARRMNSLSEAELNNIIGILKKKDTE
;
A
#
# COMPACT_ATOMS: atom_id res chain seq x y z
N MET A 1 0.58 4.60 -17.27
CA MET A 1 1.36 5.53 -16.43
C MET A 1 1.90 4.75 -15.25
N THR A 2 3.20 4.84 -14.95
CA THR A 2 3.82 4.12 -13.83
C THR A 2 3.25 4.61 -12.50
N THR A 3 2.66 3.69 -11.72
CA THR A 3 2.12 3.98 -10.37
C THR A 3 3.26 4.23 -9.37
N GLU A 4 2.98 4.88 -8.23
CA GLU A 4 4.02 5.09 -7.21
C GLU A 4 4.59 3.75 -6.72
N ILE A 5 3.75 2.73 -6.48
CA ILE A 5 4.23 1.40 -6.11
C ILE A 5 5.11 0.77 -7.19
N GLY A 6 4.78 0.99 -8.48
CA GLY A 6 5.60 0.50 -9.57
C GLY A 6 6.98 1.15 -9.63
N LYS A 7 7.07 2.45 -9.27
CA LYS A 7 8.36 3.17 -9.15
C LYS A 7 9.19 2.63 -8.00
N GLU A 8 8.60 2.48 -6.82
CA GLU A 8 9.30 1.95 -5.64
C GLU A 8 9.78 0.51 -5.86
N LEU A 9 8.96 -0.35 -6.47
CA LEU A 9 9.34 -1.73 -6.77
C LEU A 9 10.50 -1.79 -7.78
N ARG A 10 10.46 -0.95 -8.82
CA ARG A 10 11.56 -0.85 -9.78
C ARG A 10 12.85 -0.33 -9.14
N LYS A 11 12.74 0.68 -8.28
CA LYS A 11 13.88 1.24 -7.55
C LYS A 11 14.53 0.17 -6.69
N LEU A 12 13.74 -0.52 -5.86
CA LEU A 12 14.19 -1.64 -5.04
C LEU A 12 14.93 -2.71 -5.85
N ARG A 13 14.37 -3.08 -7.01
CA ARG A 13 15.01 -4.06 -7.90
C ARG A 13 16.39 -3.60 -8.40
N ILE A 14 16.52 -2.31 -8.73
CA ILE A 14 17.78 -1.72 -9.19
C ILE A 14 18.77 -1.63 -8.04
N ASP A 15 18.32 -1.23 -6.85
CA ASP A 15 19.15 -1.11 -5.65
C ASP A 15 19.73 -2.47 -5.20
N GLU A 16 18.99 -3.56 -5.44
CA GLU A 16 19.43 -4.95 -5.19
C GLU A 16 20.17 -5.59 -6.38
N GLU A 17 20.41 -4.84 -7.47
CA GLU A 17 21.03 -5.31 -8.72
C GLU A 17 20.34 -6.55 -9.36
N GLU A 18 19.04 -6.72 -9.12
CA GLU A 18 18.30 -7.89 -9.56
C GLU A 18 17.72 -7.74 -10.97
N ARG A 19 17.74 -8.83 -11.74
CA ARG A 19 16.92 -8.91 -12.95
C ARG A 19 15.47 -9.11 -12.54
N LEU A 20 14.56 -8.81 -13.46
CA LEU A 20 13.13 -8.98 -13.22
C LEU A 20 12.76 -10.44 -12.90
N LEU A 21 13.50 -11.41 -13.46
CA LEU A 21 13.34 -12.83 -13.14
C LEU A 21 13.74 -13.15 -11.69
N ASP A 22 14.81 -12.55 -11.18
CA ASP A 22 15.33 -12.82 -9.84
C ASP A 22 14.37 -12.31 -8.77
N MET A 23 13.91 -11.06 -8.92
CA MET A 23 12.87 -10.49 -8.07
C MET A 23 11.56 -11.31 -8.12
N ALA A 24 11.16 -11.74 -9.31
CA ALA A 24 9.97 -12.57 -9.47
C ALA A 24 10.09 -13.91 -8.72
N ALA A 25 11.25 -14.57 -8.82
CA ALA A 25 11.54 -15.79 -8.09
C ALA A 25 11.54 -15.55 -6.56
N ARG A 26 12.21 -14.49 -6.10
CA ARG A 26 12.30 -14.11 -4.67
C ARG A 26 10.94 -13.82 -4.05
N LEU A 27 10.02 -13.27 -4.83
CA LEU A 27 8.65 -12.94 -4.40
C LEU A 27 7.63 -14.04 -4.70
N GLU A 28 8.07 -15.18 -5.24
CA GLU A 28 7.21 -16.29 -5.66
C GLU A 28 6.06 -15.83 -6.59
N LYS A 29 6.37 -14.93 -7.53
CA LYS A 29 5.46 -14.41 -8.56
C LYS A 29 6.02 -14.64 -9.95
N SER A 30 5.19 -14.46 -10.98
CA SER A 30 5.67 -14.49 -12.35
C SER A 30 6.33 -13.17 -12.73
N SER A 31 7.34 -13.25 -13.60
CA SER A 31 7.96 -12.07 -14.22
C SER A 31 6.91 -11.17 -14.88
N ALA A 32 5.91 -11.75 -15.55
CA ALA A 32 4.81 -11.00 -16.14
C ALA A 32 4.03 -10.19 -15.10
N PHE A 33 3.80 -10.75 -13.91
CA PHE A 33 3.12 -10.06 -12.81
C PHE A 33 3.94 -8.89 -12.27
N ILE A 34 5.22 -9.10 -11.91
CA ILE A 34 6.11 -8.04 -11.42
C ILE A 34 6.21 -6.90 -12.44
N SER A 35 6.39 -7.26 -13.72
CA SER A 35 6.46 -6.30 -14.81
C SER A 35 5.17 -5.50 -14.99
N ALA A 36 4.00 -6.13 -14.80
CA ALA A 36 2.71 -5.44 -14.86
C ALA A 36 2.50 -4.48 -13.69
N VAL A 37 2.98 -4.83 -12.49
CA VAL A 37 2.96 -3.94 -11.32
C VAL A 37 3.92 -2.76 -11.52
N GLU A 38 5.16 -3.00 -11.96
CA GLU A 38 6.12 -1.93 -12.27
C GLU A 38 5.57 -0.94 -13.30
N ARG A 39 4.89 -1.40 -14.35
CA ARG A 39 4.30 -0.52 -15.37
C ARG A 39 3.00 0.15 -14.94
N GLY A 40 2.44 -0.22 -13.80
CA GLY A 40 1.14 0.26 -13.34
C GLY A 40 -0.05 -0.31 -14.13
N THR A 41 0.14 -1.37 -14.92
CA THR A 41 -0.95 -2.03 -15.67
C THR A 41 -1.75 -3.02 -14.81
N LYS A 42 -1.20 -3.40 -13.65
CA LYS A 42 -1.88 -4.26 -12.68
C LYS A 42 -1.70 -3.72 -11.27
N ALA A 43 -2.80 -3.55 -10.54
CA ALA A 43 -2.75 -3.25 -9.13
C ALA A 43 -2.29 -4.50 -8.35
N PRO A 44 -1.33 -4.36 -7.42
CA PRO A 44 -0.92 -5.49 -6.60
C PRO A 44 -2.05 -5.89 -5.63
N PRO A 45 -2.21 -7.20 -5.34
CA PRO A 45 -3.21 -7.67 -4.38
C PRO A 45 -2.86 -7.24 -2.95
N GLN A 46 -3.84 -7.34 -2.05
CA GLN A 46 -3.61 -7.15 -0.62
C GLN A 46 -2.52 -8.11 -0.12
N GLY A 47 -1.66 -7.63 0.79
CA GLY A 47 -0.52 -8.40 1.31
C GLY A 47 0.71 -8.45 0.40
N PHE A 48 0.65 -7.97 -0.85
CA PHE A 48 1.81 -7.96 -1.73
C PHE A 48 2.95 -7.09 -1.19
N VAL A 49 2.61 -5.93 -0.63
CA VAL A 49 3.58 -5.00 -0.04
C VAL A 49 4.29 -5.64 1.14
N ASP A 50 3.53 -6.28 2.03
CA ASP A 50 4.07 -6.98 3.19
C ASP A 50 5.00 -8.12 2.77
N LEU A 51 4.64 -8.83 1.71
CA LEU A 51 5.47 -9.87 1.10
C LEU A 51 6.79 -9.29 0.56
N VAL A 52 6.77 -8.13 -0.12
CA VAL A 52 7.99 -7.45 -0.59
C VAL A 52 8.85 -6.99 0.59
N ILE A 53 8.25 -6.33 1.59
CA ILE A 53 8.95 -5.86 2.79
C ILE A 53 9.64 -7.02 3.49
N LYS A 54 8.96 -8.16 3.64
CA LYS A 54 9.51 -9.36 4.26
C LYS A 54 10.63 -9.99 3.44
N ALA A 55 10.46 -10.13 2.12
CA ALA A 55 11.42 -10.77 1.23
C ALA A 55 12.75 -9.98 1.11
N TYR A 56 12.66 -8.64 1.16
CA TYR A 56 13.81 -7.74 1.09
C TYR A 56 14.25 -7.20 2.45
N ARG A 57 13.61 -7.63 3.55
CA ARG A 57 13.91 -7.19 4.93
C ARG A 57 13.94 -5.66 5.06
N LEU A 58 13.00 -4.98 4.39
CA LEU A 58 12.91 -3.53 4.41
C LEU A 58 12.50 -3.05 5.81
N ALA A 59 13.12 -1.98 6.27
CA ALA A 59 12.84 -1.37 7.57
C ALA A 59 12.80 0.16 7.46
N GLY A 60 12.19 0.79 8.48
CA GLY A 60 12.10 2.25 8.58
C GLY A 60 11.48 2.90 7.35
N ASP A 61 12.18 3.89 6.79
CA ASP A 61 11.68 4.72 5.70
C ASP A 61 11.42 3.94 4.39
N ALA A 62 12.16 2.86 4.14
CA ALA A 62 11.99 2.06 2.94
C ALA A 62 10.64 1.31 2.97
N ALA A 63 10.35 0.63 4.09
CA ALA A 63 9.07 -0.04 4.29
C ALA A 63 7.90 0.96 4.28
N ALA A 64 8.05 2.08 4.98
CA ALA A 64 7.02 3.12 5.05
C ALA A 64 6.75 3.77 3.68
N SER A 65 7.79 3.96 2.85
CA SER A 65 7.62 4.49 1.49
C SER A 65 6.87 3.52 0.60
N LEU A 66 7.16 2.22 0.68
CA LEU A 66 6.47 1.21 -0.12
C LEU A 66 5.00 1.08 0.28
N HIS A 67 4.68 1.14 1.58
CA HIS A 67 3.28 1.20 2.06
C HIS A 67 2.55 2.42 1.53
N ARG A 68 3.11 3.63 1.69
CA ARG A 68 2.50 4.87 1.19
C ARG A 68 2.25 4.81 -0.32
N ALA A 69 3.24 4.31 -1.07
CA ALA A 69 3.14 4.17 -2.52
C ALA A 69 2.04 3.18 -2.92
N ALA A 70 1.86 2.11 -2.14
CA ALA A 70 0.77 1.16 -2.33
C ALA A 70 -0.59 1.79 -2.06
N ASP A 71 -0.75 2.47 -0.93
CA ASP A 71 -2.02 3.08 -0.52
C ASP A 71 -2.46 4.14 -1.51
N ARG A 72 -1.54 4.98 -2.00
CA ARG A 72 -1.81 5.97 -3.04
C ARG A 72 -2.17 5.36 -4.39
N SER A 73 -1.76 4.12 -4.64
CA SER A 73 -2.07 3.40 -5.88
C SER A 73 -3.39 2.60 -5.79
N ARG A 74 -4.01 2.51 -4.61
CA ARG A 74 -5.27 1.81 -4.37
C ARG A 74 -6.44 2.78 -4.41
N SER A 75 -7.53 2.35 -5.04
CA SER A 75 -8.80 3.09 -5.07
C SER A 75 -9.84 2.54 -4.10
N ASN A 76 -9.61 1.33 -3.57
CA ASN A 76 -10.52 0.65 -2.66
C ASN A 76 -9.76 0.11 -1.46
N PHE A 77 -10.35 0.28 -0.29
CA PHE A 77 -9.83 -0.18 0.99
C PHE A 77 -10.87 -1.08 1.66
N THR A 78 -10.44 -2.22 2.19
CA THR A 78 -11.29 -3.15 2.94
C THR A 78 -10.94 -3.03 4.41
N LEU A 79 -11.96 -2.85 5.25
CA LEU A 79 -11.83 -2.73 6.70
C LEU A 79 -12.59 -3.88 7.36
N GLU A 80 -11.97 -4.54 8.34
CA GLU A 80 -12.66 -5.48 9.22
C GLU A 80 -13.16 -4.73 10.45
N ALA A 81 -14.47 -4.80 10.71
CA ALA A 81 -15.11 -4.11 11.82
C ALA A 81 -15.64 -5.15 12.83
N ASP A 82 -14.91 -5.29 13.93
CA ASP A 82 -15.06 -6.31 14.96
C ASP A 82 -16.10 -5.97 16.05
N SER A 83 -16.53 -4.72 16.14
CA SER A 83 -17.54 -4.25 17.09
C SER A 83 -18.69 -3.49 16.40
N LEU A 84 -19.83 -3.37 17.09
CA LEU A 84 -20.96 -2.58 16.60
C LEU A 84 -20.55 -1.14 16.30
N LEU A 85 -19.80 -0.51 17.22
CA LEU A 85 -19.32 0.86 17.04
C LEU A 85 -18.34 0.97 15.85
N ALA A 86 -17.46 -0.02 15.64
CA ALA A 86 -16.58 -0.04 14.48
C ALA A 86 -17.36 -0.14 13.17
N ARG A 87 -18.44 -0.93 13.13
CA ARG A 87 -19.32 -1.07 11.96
C ARG A 87 -20.07 0.22 11.65
N ASP A 88 -20.64 0.86 12.67
CA ASP A 88 -21.33 2.15 12.52
C ASP A 88 -20.37 3.23 12.01
N THR A 89 -19.16 3.28 12.57
CA THR A 89 -18.12 4.24 12.17
C THR A 89 -17.68 3.99 10.73
N ALA A 90 -17.36 2.75 10.36
CA ALA A 90 -16.95 2.38 9.00
C ALA A 90 -18.08 2.68 7.98
N GLY A 91 -19.33 2.40 8.33
CA GLY A 91 -20.49 2.70 7.49
C GLY A 91 -20.69 4.20 7.28
N LEU A 92 -20.54 5.01 8.33
CA LEU A 92 -20.61 6.47 8.22
C LEU A 92 -19.47 7.03 7.36
N MET A 93 -18.25 6.53 7.58
CA MET A 93 -17.05 6.90 6.82
C MET A 93 -17.25 6.58 5.34
N ALA A 94 -17.70 5.38 4.98
CA ALA A 94 -17.95 4.99 3.60
C ALA A 94 -18.97 5.90 2.90
N ARG A 95 -20.05 6.31 3.60
CA ARG A 95 -21.08 7.21 3.04
C ARG A 95 -20.61 8.65 2.85
N ARG A 96 -19.68 9.13 3.67
CA ARG A 96 -19.25 10.55 3.71
C ARG A 96 -17.87 10.81 3.12
N MET A 97 -17.04 9.78 2.93
CA MET A 97 -15.63 9.92 2.52
C MET A 97 -15.43 10.87 1.34
N ASN A 98 -16.23 10.71 0.28
CA ASN A 98 -16.10 11.49 -0.95
C ASN A 98 -16.66 12.93 -0.84
N SER A 99 -17.30 13.28 0.28
CA SER A 99 -17.86 14.62 0.55
C SER A 99 -17.10 15.40 1.62
N LEU A 100 -16.11 14.79 2.28
CA LEU A 100 -15.32 15.47 3.31
C LEU A 100 -14.35 16.47 2.67
N SER A 101 -14.23 17.64 3.29
CA SER A 101 -13.22 18.64 2.95
C SER A 101 -11.82 18.19 3.36
N GLU A 102 -10.79 18.82 2.78
CA GLU A 102 -9.40 18.55 3.12
C GLU A 102 -9.11 18.80 4.61
N ALA A 103 -9.71 19.83 5.20
CA ALA A 103 -9.59 20.12 6.63
C ALA A 103 -10.18 18.98 7.50
N GLU A 104 -11.33 18.44 7.13
CA GLU A 104 -11.96 17.31 7.83
C GLU A 104 -11.14 16.04 7.69
N LEU A 105 -10.62 15.74 6.50
CA LEU A 105 -9.73 14.60 6.27
C LEU A 105 -8.45 14.71 7.11
N ASN A 106 -7.85 15.89 7.20
CA ASN A 106 -6.69 16.14 8.04
C ASN A 106 -7.00 15.94 9.54
N ASN A 107 -8.19 16.33 10.00
CA ASN A 107 -8.61 16.07 11.37
C ASN A 107 -8.74 14.56 11.65
N ILE A 108 -9.32 13.79 10.72
CA ILE A 108 -9.41 12.33 10.83
C ILE A 108 -8.01 11.71 10.90
N ILE A 109 -7.10 12.12 10.00
CA ILE A 109 -5.71 11.67 10.03
C ILE A 109 -5.06 11.97 11.39
N GLY A 110 -5.32 13.16 11.95
CA GLY A 110 -4.82 13.55 13.27
C GLY A 110 -5.32 12.66 14.41
N ILE A 111 -6.58 12.22 14.35
CA ILE A 111 -7.14 11.26 15.33
C ILE A 111 -6.45 9.90 15.20
N LEU A 112 -6.29 9.40 13.97
CA LEU A 112 -5.72 8.06 13.73
C LEU A 112 -4.24 7.98 14.11
N LYS A 113 -3.44 9.01 13.80
CA LYS A 113 -2.00 9.05 14.12
C LYS A 113 -1.71 9.09 15.63
N LYS A 114 -2.59 9.68 16.44
CA LYS A 114 -2.39 9.72 17.90
C LYS A 114 -2.35 8.32 18.51
N LYS A 115 -3.02 7.35 17.88
CA LYS A 115 -3.10 5.97 18.36
C LYS A 115 -1.81 5.15 18.11
N ASP A 116 -0.92 5.61 17.24
CA ASP A 116 0.38 4.97 17.01
C ASP A 116 1.44 5.38 18.07
N THR A 117 1.09 6.34 18.95
CA THR A 117 2.01 6.91 19.96
C THR A 117 1.65 6.50 21.40
N GLU A 118 0.58 5.72 21.58
CA GLU A 118 0.14 5.13 22.86
C GLU A 118 0.40 3.63 22.88
#